data_AF-A0A7Y9BNI8-F1
#
_entry.id   AF-A0A7Y9BNI8-F1
#
_cell.length_a   1.000
_cell.length_b   1.000
_cell.length_c   1.000
_cell.angle_alpha   90.00
_cell.angle_beta   90.00
_cell.angle_gamma   90.00
#
_symmetry.space_group_name_H-M   'P 1'
#
loop_
_entity.id
_entity.type
_entity.pdbx_description
1 polymer ?
#
loop_
_entity_poly.entity_id
_entity_poly.type
_entity_poly.pdbx_seq_one_letter_code
_entity_poly.pdbx_strand_id
1 'polypeptide(L)'
;MNMPLPPAEELALIDRELAQLDARRGYLLARRAWLLRFAMASGARSGAHSGTAAGRVPVVQTVRTAEASGPGAQNVLLTLGAVLLAVAALAFTLVSWGSLGIGGRSAVLGAVSAAALGAPALLLRRGLRSTAESVAAVGLLLTVLDAYALHAVALPGTGGTAYAAGASAVLAVVWAAYGALLPRLAVPAAGAVLAAQLPLPLAALASAEGPMGLGWALLATAALDCALAVFGGSAAALRARAAWTGPAVWVLAAVCGAGALLCGLPGLAAGTAAAAADPALLVGGCAVLGVAVAWRVPAASGAALAGGLAAVAALAGPARPELAPGWPVVLCLLLALPLLGAAGVAALPGAVRRGLG
;
A
#
# COMPACT_ATOMS: atom_id res chain seq x y z
N MET A 1 -19.95 17.29 -19.10
CA MET A 1 -20.94 18.37 -18.87
C MET A 1 -22.05 17.76 -18.02
N ASN A 2 -21.97 17.92 -16.69
CA ASN A 2 -22.98 17.40 -15.77
C ASN A 2 -24.10 18.43 -15.67
N MET A 3 -25.22 18.18 -16.34
CA MET A 3 -26.43 18.96 -16.11
C MET A 3 -26.84 18.78 -14.64
N PRO A 4 -27.04 19.87 -13.87
CA PRO A 4 -27.56 19.75 -12.51
C PRO A 4 -28.95 19.08 -12.58
N LEU A 5 -29.19 18.09 -11.71
CA LEU A 5 -30.51 17.48 -11.59
C LEU A 5 -31.54 18.54 -11.17
N PRO A 6 -32.82 18.39 -11.56
CA PRO A 6 -33.90 19.21 -11.03
C PRO A 6 -33.89 19.17 -9.49
N PRO A 7 -34.10 20.29 -8.78
CA PRO A 7 -33.93 20.37 -7.32
C PRO A 7 -34.83 19.40 -6.54
N ALA A 8 -35.98 19.02 -7.09
CA ALA A 8 -36.85 18.02 -6.47
C ALA A 8 -36.26 16.60 -6.48
N GLU A 9 -35.50 16.24 -7.53
CA GLU A 9 -34.86 14.93 -7.64
C GLU A 9 -33.61 14.84 -6.75
N GLU A 10 -32.87 15.95 -6.62
CA GLU A 10 -31.72 16.05 -5.73
C GLU A 10 -32.15 15.95 -4.26
N LEU A 11 -33.23 16.63 -3.85
CA LEU A 11 -33.82 16.48 -2.52
C LEU A 11 -34.29 15.04 -2.25
N ALA A 12 -34.98 14.41 -3.21
CA ALA A 12 -35.42 13.03 -3.07
C ALA A 12 -34.24 12.03 -2.96
N LEU A 13 -33.11 12.33 -3.57
CA LEU A 13 -31.88 11.54 -3.44
C LEU A 13 -31.26 11.72 -2.05
N ILE A 14 -31.13 12.97 -1.59
CA ILE A 14 -30.60 13.29 -0.25
C ILE A 14 -31.46 12.65 0.85
N ASP A 15 -32.79 12.73 0.75
CA ASP A 15 -33.69 12.10 1.72
C ASP A 15 -33.54 10.58 1.78
N ARG A 16 -33.28 9.93 0.64
CA ARG A 16 -32.98 8.50 0.59
C ARG A 16 -31.64 8.17 1.25
N GLU A 17 -30.61 8.99 1.00
CA GLU A 17 -29.30 8.81 1.63
C GLU A 17 -29.36 9.02 3.16
N LEU A 18 -30.08 10.03 3.62
CA LEU A 18 -30.33 10.28 5.04
C LEU A 18 -31.09 9.10 5.68
N ALA A 19 -32.14 8.60 5.03
CA ALA A 19 -32.87 7.43 5.51
C ALA A 19 -31.99 6.16 5.60
N GLN A 20 -31.08 5.96 4.64
CA GLN A 20 -30.11 4.86 4.68
C GLN A 20 -29.11 5.01 5.83
N LEU A 21 -28.61 6.22 6.08
CA LEU A 21 -27.69 6.50 7.18
C LEU A 21 -28.35 6.29 8.55
N ASP A 22 -29.61 6.71 8.71
CA ASP A 22 -30.36 6.49 9.95
C ASP A 22 -30.64 5.01 10.18
N ALA A 23 -30.99 4.24 9.15
CA ALA A 23 -31.12 2.79 9.24
C ALA A 23 -29.79 2.13 9.67
N ARG A 24 -28.67 2.58 9.10
CA ARG A 24 -27.33 2.07 9.47
C ARG A 24 -26.96 2.42 10.90
N ARG A 25 -27.26 3.64 11.35
CA ARG A 25 -27.07 4.09 12.73
C ARG A 25 -27.89 3.25 13.70
N GLY A 26 -29.16 3.02 13.40
CA GLY A 26 -30.06 2.16 14.18
C GLY A 26 -29.51 0.74 14.32
N TYR A 27 -29.05 0.14 13.22
CA TYR A 27 -28.41 -1.19 13.23
C TYR A 27 -27.17 -1.23 14.14
N LEU A 28 -26.28 -0.24 14.03
CA LEU A 28 -25.05 -0.18 14.83
C LEU A 28 -25.35 0.00 16.33
N LEU A 29 -26.34 0.83 16.68
CA LEU A 29 -26.79 1.00 18.06
C LEU A 29 -27.41 -0.28 18.63
N ALA A 30 -28.25 -0.97 17.85
CA ALA A 30 -28.81 -2.26 18.24
C ALA A 30 -27.71 -3.32 18.44
N ARG A 31 -26.72 -3.37 17.53
CA ARG A 31 -25.57 -4.27 17.64
C ARG A 31 -24.73 -3.97 18.87
N ARG A 32 -24.47 -2.70 19.16
CA ARG A 32 -23.77 -2.26 20.38
C ARG A 32 -24.52 -2.67 21.64
N ALA A 33 -25.84 -2.42 21.70
CA ALA A 33 -26.66 -2.81 22.84
C ALA A 33 -26.67 -4.33 23.05
N TRP A 34 -26.73 -5.10 21.97
CA TRP A 34 -26.62 -6.55 22.01
C TRP A 34 -25.27 -7.02 22.57
N LEU A 35 -24.16 -6.42 22.10
CA LEU A 35 -22.81 -6.74 22.59
C LEU A 35 -22.65 -6.42 24.09
N LEU A 36 -23.21 -5.29 24.55
CA LEU A 36 -23.19 -4.94 25.97
C LEU A 36 -23.98 -5.95 26.82
N ARG A 37 -25.18 -6.38 26.37
CA ARG A 37 -25.93 -7.44 27.05
C ARG A 37 -25.16 -8.76 27.07
N PHE A 38 -24.52 -9.13 25.96
CA PHE A 38 -23.71 -10.34 25.87
C PHE A 38 -22.50 -10.30 26.83
N ALA A 39 -21.82 -9.15 26.94
CA ALA A 39 -20.72 -8.95 27.88
C ALA A 39 -21.19 -9.06 29.34
N MET A 40 -22.31 -8.41 29.70
CA MET A 40 -22.90 -8.51 31.04
C MET A 40 -23.32 -9.95 31.40
N ALA A 41 -23.94 -10.67 30.46
CA ALA A 41 -24.32 -12.08 30.65
C ALA A 41 -23.11 -13.03 30.76
N SER A 42 -21.97 -12.66 30.17
CA SER A 42 -20.72 -13.42 30.27
C SER A 42 -19.97 -13.15 31.58
N GLY A 43 -20.05 -11.91 32.11
CA GLY A 43 -19.58 -11.56 33.44
C GLY A 43 -20.37 -12.26 34.55
N ALA A 44 -21.70 -12.34 34.44
CA ALA A 44 -22.55 -13.02 35.41
C ALA A 44 -22.27 -14.54 35.51
N ARG A 45 -21.93 -15.19 34.40
CA ARG A 45 -21.58 -16.64 34.37
C ARG A 45 -20.20 -16.95 34.94
N SER A 46 -19.27 -15.98 34.90
CA SER A 46 -17.96 -16.12 35.58
C SER A 46 -18.08 -15.94 37.09
N GLY A 47 -19.07 -15.17 37.58
CA GLY A 47 -19.34 -15.00 39.02
C GLY A 47 -20.05 -16.18 39.69
N ALA A 48 -20.65 -17.10 38.92
CA ALA A 48 -21.39 -18.26 39.45
C ALA A 48 -20.50 -19.48 39.76
N HIS A 49 -19.21 -19.44 39.42
CA HIS A 49 -18.25 -20.55 39.63
C HIS A 49 -17.28 -20.32 40.81
N SER A 50 -17.51 -19.30 41.63
CA SER A 50 -16.82 -19.07 42.90
C SER A 50 -17.85 -19.08 44.03
N GLY A 51 -17.92 -20.21 44.74
CA GLY A 51 -18.91 -20.49 45.78
C GLY A 51 -18.76 -19.68 47.06
N THR A 52 -19.90 -19.57 47.76
CA THR A 52 -20.09 -19.52 49.22
C THR A 52 -19.22 -18.57 50.06
N ALA A 53 -19.79 -17.43 50.47
CA ALA A 53 -19.88 -17.01 51.88
C ALA A 53 -20.63 -15.67 52.04
N ALA A 54 -21.66 -15.70 52.89
CA ALA A 54 -22.18 -14.65 53.77
C ALA A 54 -22.07 -13.16 53.38
N GLY A 55 -23.25 -12.54 53.25
CA GLY A 55 -23.58 -11.26 53.86
C GLY A 55 -22.82 -10.02 53.36
N ARG A 56 -23.40 -9.29 52.41
CA ARG A 56 -23.33 -7.82 52.38
C ARG A 56 -24.45 -7.25 51.51
N VAL A 57 -25.18 -6.33 52.12
CA VAL A 57 -26.16 -5.41 51.54
C VAL A 57 -25.61 -4.83 50.23
N PRO A 58 -26.42 -4.65 49.16
CA PRO A 58 -25.94 -3.99 47.96
C PRO A 58 -25.70 -2.52 48.29
N VAL A 59 -24.43 -2.17 48.56
CA VAL A 59 -23.97 -0.80 48.44
C VAL A 59 -24.13 -0.44 46.98
N VAL A 60 -25.11 0.41 46.68
CA VAL A 60 -25.19 1.14 45.42
C VAL A 60 -23.89 1.93 45.32
N GLN A 61 -22.88 1.35 44.69
CA GLN A 61 -21.74 2.11 44.19
C GLN A 61 -22.30 2.97 43.08
N THR A 62 -22.68 4.20 43.45
CA THR A 62 -22.64 5.32 42.52
C THR A 62 -21.22 5.36 42.00
N VAL A 63 -21.02 4.76 40.83
CA VAL A 63 -19.88 5.06 39.97
C VAL A 63 -20.02 6.56 39.76
N ARG A 64 -19.29 7.34 40.55
CA ARG A 64 -19.01 8.73 40.23
C ARG A 64 -18.39 8.66 38.86
N THR A 65 -19.18 8.96 37.84
CA THR A 65 -18.69 9.34 36.53
C THR A 65 -17.71 10.46 36.81
N ALA A 66 -16.42 10.11 36.80
CA ALA A 66 -15.37 11.10 36.70
C ALA A 66 -15.73 11.93 35.47
N GLU A 67 -16.10 13.18 35.72
CA GLU A 67 -16.33 14.15 34.68
C GLU A 67 -15.13 14.08 33.73
N ALA A 68 -15.44 13.82 32.45
CA ALA A 68 -14.44 13.77 31.41
C ALA A 68 -13.96 15.21 31.15
N SER A 69 -13.02 15.68 31.97
CA SER A 69 -12.21 16.87 31.75
C SER A 69 -10.89 16.75 32.51
N GLY A 70 -9.77 16.68 31.77
CA GLY A 70 -8.39 16.62 32.28
C GLY A 70 -7.91 15.18 32.57
N PRO A 71 -6.89 14.64 31.84
CA PRO A 71 -5.53 15.18 31.70
C PRO A 71 -4.98 15.15 30.25
N GLY A 72 -5.78 14.72 29.28
CA GLY A 72 -5.33 14.50 27.89
C GLY A 72 -5.02 15.80 27.15
N ALA A 73 -5.94 16.78 27.18
CA ALA A 73 -5.76 18.04 26.46
C ALA A 73 -4.59 18.88 27.01
N GLN A 74 -4.40 18.92 28.33
CA GLN A 74 -3.28 19.64 28.94
C GLN A 74 -1.93 18.98 28.65
N ASN A 75 -1.84 17.65 28.71
CA ASN A 75 -0.61 16.96 28.30
C ASN A 75 -0.36 17.09 26.79
N VAL A 76 -1.41 17.08 25.96
CA VAL A 76 -1.28 17.36 24.53
C VAL A 76 -0.74 18.78 24.32
N LEU A 77 -1.34 19.79 24.95
CA LEU A 77 -0.92 21.19 24.80
C LEU A 77 0.49 21.44 25.38
N LEU A 78 0.86 20.83 26.50
CA LEU A 78 2.22 20.92 27.05
C LEU A 78 3.26 20.25 26.15
N THR A 79 2.91 19.12 25.53
CA THR A 79 3.86 18.38 24.68
C THR A 79 3.97 18.99 23.30
N LEU A 80 2.86 19.47 22.74
CA LEU A 80 2.81 20.23 21.51
C LEU A 80 3.51 21.59 21.70
N GLY A 81 3.28 22.25 22.84
CA GLY A 81 4.00 23.46 23.25
C GLY A 81 5.51 23.23 23.42
N ALA A 82 5.94 22.15 24.06
CA ALA A 82 7.37 21.83 24.20
C ALA A 82 8.02 21.49 22.85
N VAL A 83 7.33 20.76 21.96
CA VAL A 83 7.79 20.49 20.60
C VAL A 83 7.88 21.78 19.79
N LEU A 84 6.86 22.64 19.86
CA LEU A 84 6.87 23.94 19.20
C LEU A 84 7.98 24.85 19.76
N LEU A 85 8.22 24.83 21.07
CA LEU A 85 9.28 25.60 21.71
C LEU A 85 10.66 25.09 21.29
N ALA A 86 10.84 23.77 21.17
CA ALA A 86 12.07 23.17 20.65
C ALA A 86 12.29 23.54 19.18
N VAL A 87 11.25 23.44 18.34
CA VAL A 87 11.32 23.86 16.93
C VAL A 87 11.58 25.37 16.80
N ALA A 88 10.95 26.20 17.64
CA ALA A 88 11.17 27.64 17.66
C ALA A 88 12.56 28.02 18.15
N ALA A 89 13.09 27.35 19.19
CA ALA A 89 14.46 27.52 19.66
C ALA A 89 15.45 27.12 18.56
N LEU A 90 15.18 26.02 17.85
CA LEU A 90 15.99 25.58 16.73
C LEU A 90 15.94 26.59 15.57
N ALA A 91 14.75 27.09 15.22
CA ALA A 91 14.54 28.15 14.24
C ALA A 91 15.21 29.46 14.63
N PHE A 92 15.25 29.80 15.92
CA PHE A 92 15.94 30.98 16.44
C PHE A 92 17.47 30.83 16.38
N THR A 93 18.00 29.67 16.76
CA THR A 93 19.42 29.34 16.54
C THR A 93 19.77 29.33 15.06
N LEU A 94 18.82 28.95 14.20
CA LEU A 94 18.95 29.04 12.76
C LEU A 94 19.03 30.50 12.34
N VAL A 95 17.98 31.32 12.53
CA VAL A 95 17.84 32.74 12.13
C VAL A 95 19.07 33.61 12.44
N SER A 96 19.91 33.20 13.40
CA SER A 96 21.29 33.68 13.56
C SER A 96 22.26 33.18 12.45
N TRP A 97 21.84 33.18 11.17
CA TRP A 97 22.50 32.51 10.01
C TRP A 97 23.90 33.06 9.64
N GLY A 98 24.32 34.18 10.21
CA GLY A 98 25.52 34.91 9.78
C GLY A 98 26.86 34.21 10.02
N SER A 99 26.94 33.23 10.93
CA SER A 99 28.20 32.58 11.34
C SER A 99 28.24 31.06 11.14
N LEU A 100 27.13 30.44 10.74
CA LEU A 100 27.05 28.98 10.55
C LEU A 100 27.60 28.61 9.16
N GLY A 101 28.82 28.07 9.15
CA GLY A 101 29.40 27.39 7.99
C GLY A 101 28.58 26.15 7.57
N ILE A 102 28.95 25.52 6.46
CA ILE A 102 28.22 24.40 5.85
C ILE A 102 27.93 23.28 6.87
N GLY A 103 28.90 22.95 7.74
CA GLY A 103 28.76 21.96 8.79
C GLY A 103 27.70 22.30 9.85
N GLY A 104 27.56 23.59 10.19
CA GLY A 104 26.54 24.06 11.13
C GLY A 104 25.13 23.92 10.54
N ARG A 105 24.97 24.25 9.26
CA ARG A 105 23.68 24.10 8.55
C ARG A 105 23.27 22.63 8.42
N SER A 106 24.21 21.74 8.10
CA SER A 106 23.93 20.30 8.05
C SER A 106 23.61 19.71 9.42
N ALA A 107 24.28 20.17 10.49
CA ALA A 107 23.99 19.71 11.85
C ALA A 107 22.56 20.10 12.28
N VAL A 108 22.11 21.30 11.92
CA VAL A 108 20.74 21.71 12.26
C VAL A 108 19.70 20.95 11.46
N LEU A 109 19.87 20.80 10.15
CA LEU A 109 18.95 19.98 9.35
C LEU A 109 18.87 18.55 9.89
N GLY A 110 20.02 17.95 10.24
CA GLY A 110 20.07 16.65 10.89
C GLY A 110 19.31 16.62 12.23
N ALA A 111 19.45 17.65 13.06
CA ALA A 111 18.73 17.74 14.33
C ALA A 111 17.21 17.91 14.14
N VAL A 112 16.77 18.72 13.15
CA VAL A 112 15.35 18.85 12.78
C VAL A 112 14.79 17.50 12.35
N SER A 113 15.45 16.83 11.42
CA SER A 113 14.99 15.53 10.88
C SER A 113 14.98 14.46 11.97
N ALA A 114 15.99 14.41 12.85
CA ALA A 114 16.02 13.50 13.98
C ALA A 114 14.89 13.78 14.99
N ALA A 115 14.61 15.05 15.30
CA ALA A 115 13.51 15.43 16.19
C ALA A 115 12.14 15.06 15.58
N ALA A 116 11.95 15.31 14.27
CA ALA A 116 10.73 14.99 13.55
C ALA A 116 10.47 13.47 13.48
N LEU A 117 11.51 12.65 13.32
CA LEU A 117 11.41 11.18 13.34
C LEU A 117 11.34 10.62 14.77
N GLY A 118 11.86 11.31 15.78
CA GLY A 118 11.80 10.89 17.18
C GLY A 118 10.47 11.21 17.88
N ALA A 119 9.82 12.33 17.51
CA ALA A 119 8.59 12.79 18.14
C ALA A 119 7.42 11.79 18.07
N PRO A 120 7.18 11.04 16.97
CA PRO A 120 6.12 10.03 16.91
C PRO A 120 6.26 8.94 17.97
N ALA A 121 7.49 8.52 18.32
CA ALA A 121 7.71 7.52 19.36
C ALA A 121 7.24 8.01 20.75
N LEU A 122 7.50 9.27 21.08
CA LEU A 122 7.03 9.92 22.30
C LEU A 122 5.50 10.11 22.30
N LEU A 123 4.92 10.50 21.17
CA LEU A 123 3.47 10.67 21.00
C LEU A 123 2.72 9.34 21.15
N LEU A 124 3.28 8.25 20.62
CA LEU A 124 2.74 6.90 20.78
C LEU A 124 2.76 6.43 22.24
N ARG A 125 3.81 6.78 23.00
CA ARG A 125 3.89 6.49 24.45
C ARG A 125 2.80 7.21 25.23
N ARG A 126 2.32 8.36 24.74
CA ARG A 126 1.22 9.14 25.33
C ARG A 126 -0.18 8.78 24.78
N GLY A 127 -0.28 7.79 23.90
CA GLY A 127 -1.54 7.34 23.31
C GLY A 127 -2.09 8.21 22.16
N LEU A 128 -1.31 9.18 21.67
CA LEU A 128 -1.72 10.15 20.66
C LEU A 128 -1.46 9.63 19.23
N ARG A 129 -2.14 8.56 18.83
CA ARG A 129 -1.85 7.87 17.56
C ARG A 129 -2.05 8.75 16.32
N SER A 130 -3.16 9.49 16.23
CA SER A 130 -3.45 10.33 15.05
C SER A 130 -2.39 11.43 14.83
N THR A 131 -2.00 12.10 15.91
CA THR A 131 -0.92 13.09 15.89
C THR A 131 0.43 12.46 15.56
N ALA A 132 0.72 11.27 16.10
CA ALA A 132 1.96 10.55 15.78
C ALA A 132 2.05 10.19 14.29
N GLU A 133 0.95 9.77 13.65
CA GLU A 133 0.90 9.48 12.20
C GLU A 133 1.13 10.76 11.39
N SER A 134 0.52 11.88 11.78
CA SER A 134 0.69 13.16 11.09
C SER A 134 2.14 13.67 11.18
N VAL A 135 2.75 13.60 12.38
CA VAL A 135 4.14 13.99 12.58
C VAL A 135 5.09 13.02 11.88
N ALA A 136 4.78 11.72 11.86
CA ALA A 136 5.55 10.75 11.09
C ALA A 136 5.51 11.09 9.59
N ALA A 137 4.34 11.43 9.03
CA ALA A 137 4.22 11.85 7.64
C ALA A 137 5.13 13.06 7.31
N VAL A 138 5.15 14.07 8.19
CA VAL A 138 6.06 15.23 8.06
C VAL A 138 7.53 14.78 8.13
N GLY A 139 7.89 13.90 9.07
CA GLY A 139 9.24 13.35 9.16
C GLY A 139 9.67 12.63 7.88
N LEU A 140 8.80 11.83 7.27
CA LEU A 140 9.09 11.18 5.99
C LEU A 140 9.26 12.21 4.86
N LEU A 141 8.40 13.24 4.79
CA LEU A 141 8.55 14.32 3.81
C LEU A 141 9.88 15.05 3.95
N LEU A 142 10.33 15.31 5.19
CA LEU A 142 11.64 15.91 5.44
C LEU A 142 12.78 15.02 4.91
N THR A 143 12.70 13.70 5.06
CA THR A 143 13.73 12.81 4.48
C THR A 143 13.77 12.84 2.94
N VAL A 144 12.63 13.10 2.27
CA VAL A 144 12.61 13.34 0.81
C VAL A 144 13.28 14.67 0.47
N LEU A 145 12.98 15.72 1.23
CA LEU A 145 13.60 17.04 1.08
C LEU A 145 15.11 16.99 1.34
N ASP A 146 15.57 16.23 2.34
CA ASP A 146 16.99 16.01 2.63
C ASP A 146 17.69 15.33 1.45
N ALA A 147 17.07 14.31 0.84
CA ALA A 147 17.59 13.65 -0.35
C ALA A 147 17.66 14.61 -1.56
N TYR A 148 16.65 15.46 -1.76
CA TYR A 148 16.67 16.48 -2.81
C TYR A 148 17.75 17.53 -2.59
N ALA A 149 17.86 18.05 -1.36
CA ALA A 149 18.87 19.05 -1.00
C ALA A 149 20.29 18.51 -1.21
N LEU A 150 20.52 17.23 -0.85
CA LEU A 150 21.80 16.56 -1.10
C LEU A 150 22.13 16.51 -2.61
N HIS A 151 21.15 16.18 -3.45
CA HIS A 151 21.34 16.19 -4.91
C HIS A 151 21.66 17.60 -5.44
N ALA A 152 20.83 18.58 -5.07
CA ALA A 152 20.90 19.93 -5.58
C ALA A 152 22.20 20.66 -5.18
N VAL A 153 22.72 20.40 -3.98
CA VAL A 153 23.87 21.13 -3.44
C VAL A 153 25.18 20.36 -3.57
N ALA A 154 25.18 19.05 -3.28
CA ALA A 154 26.42 18.27 -3.20
C ALA A 154 26.72 17.44 -4.46
N LEU A 155 25.69 17.10 -5.24
CA LEU A 155 25.81 16.19 -6.38
C LEU A 155 25.18 16.74 -7.69
N PRO A 156 25.35 18.03 -8.03
CA PRO A 156 24.65 18.64 -9.16
C PRO A 156 25.02 18.04 -10.54
N GLY A 157 26.19 17.39 -10.63
CA GLY A 157 26.64 16.70 -11.85
C GLY A 157 26.11 15.26 -12.00
N THR A 158 25.36 14.74 -11.02
CA THR A 158 24.81 13.37 -11.11
C THR A 158 23.50 13.39 -11.90
N GLY A 159 23.25 12.35 -12.71
CA GLY A 159 21.97 12.22 -13.42
C GLY A 159 20.80 12.14 -12.45
N GLY A 160 19.86 13.08 -12.51
CA GLY A 160 18.76 13.20 -11.55
C GLY A 160 17.88 11.94 -11.46
N THR A 161 17.68 11.22 -12.58
CA THR A 161 16.92 9.97 -12.62
C THR A 161 17.64 8.82 -11.91
N ALA A 162 18.94 8.65 -12.16
CA ALA A 162 19.77 7.64 -11.49
C ALA A 162 19.86 7.92 -9.98
N TYR A 163 20.04 9.19 -9.60
CA TYR A 163 20.05 9.60 -8.21
C TYR A 163 18.70 9.31 -7.54
N ALA A 164 17.57 9.65 -8.19
CA ALA A 164 16.24 9.38 -7.67
C ALA A 164 15.96 7.87 -7.50
N ALA A 165 16.48 7.03 -8.40
CA ALA A 165 16.40 5.57 -8.26
C ALA A 165 17.10 5.08 -6.99
N GLY A 166 18.33 5.55 -6.75
CA GLY A 166 19.10 5.21 -5.54
C GLY A 166 18.47 5.78 -4.27
N ALA A 167 18.06 7.05 -4.29
CA ALA A 167 17.46 7.73 -3.16
C ALA A 167 16.12 7.09 -2.74
N SER A 168 15.26 6.74 -3.70
CA SER A 168 13.99 6.06 -3.41
C SER A 168 14.21 4.67 -2.80
N ALA A 169 15.25 3.94 -3.24
CA ALA A 169 15.61 2.65 -2.64
C ALA A 169 16.05 2.81 -1.17
N VAL A 170 16.92 3.79 -0.89
CA VAL A 170 17.38 4.08 0.47
C VAL A 170 16.20 4.51 1.36
N LEU A 171 15.35 5.42 0.87
CA LEU A 171 14.17 5.86 1.60
C LEU A 171 13.20 4.71 1.87
N ALA A 172 12.95 3.83 0.90
CA ALA A 172 12.11 2.65 1.08
C ALA A 172 12.61 1.77 2.22
N VAL A 173 13.91 1.49 2.28
CA VAL A 173 14.53 0.69 3.36
C VAL A 173 14.44 1.40 4.70
N VAL A 174 14.78 2.70 4.76
CA VAL A 174 14.73 3.48 6.00
C VAL A 174 13.31 3.56 6.54
N TRP A 175 12.32 3.80 5.68
CA TRP A 175 10.92 3.89 6.08
C TRP A 175 10.33 2.54 6.48
N ALA A 176 10.74 1.45 5.81
CA ALA A 176 10.39 0.09 6.20
C ALA A 176 10.96 -0.25 7.58
N ALA A 177 12.23 0.08 7.83
CA ALA A 177 12.87 -0.10 9.13
C ALA A 177 12.20 0.76 10.22
N TYR A 178 11.92 2.03 9.93
CA TYR A 178 11.23 2.93 10.84
C TYR A 178 9.82 2.43 11.18
N GLY A 179 9.08 1.94 10.18
CA GLY A 179 7.81 1.25 10.38
C GLY A 179 7.99 0.02 11.26
N ALA A 180 8.96 -0.84 10.98
CA ALA A 180 9.21 -2.05 11.78
C ALA A 180 9.49 -1.73 13.25
N LEU A 181 10.27 -0.67 13.53
CA LEU A 181 10.58 -0.19 14.87
C LEU A 181 9.35 0.42 15.59
N LEU A 182 8.46 1.08 14.86
CA LEU A 182 7.24 1.70 15.39
C LEU A 182 5.97 1.05 14.79
N PRO A 183 5.62 -0.18 15.20
CA PRO A 183 4.57 -0.98 14.55
C PRO A 183 3.16 -0.39 14.63
N ARG A 184 2.95 0.60 15.50
CA ARG A 184 1.67 1.31 15.65
C ARG A 184 1.44 2.38 14.59
N LEU A 185 2.47 2.73 13.81
CA LEU A 185 2.38 3.67 12.68
C LEU A 185 2.11 2.91 11.38
N ALA A 186 1.09 3.32 10.65
CA ALA A 186 0.74 2.81 9.33
C ALA A 186 1.46 3.61 8.22
N VAL A 187 1.62 4.92 8.41
CA VAL A 187 2.17 5.83 7.39
C VAL A 187 3.58 5.42 6.90
N PRO A 188 4.56 5.07 7.76
CA PRO A 188 5.88 4.66 7.30
C PRO A 188 5.89 3.40 6.45
N ALA A 189 5.05 2.42 6.78
CA ALA A 189 4.96 1.19 6.01
C ALA A 189 4.33 1.43 4.64
N ALA A 190 3.26 2.25 4.58
CA ALA A 190 2.65 2.64 3.30
C ALA A 190 3.63 3.46 2.44
N GLY A 191 4.33 4.43 3.05
CA GLY A 191 5.36 5.21 2.37
C GLY A 191 6.49 4.34 1.82
N ALA A 192 6.95 3.36 2.60
CA ALA A 192 8.00 2.43 2.16
C ALA A 192 7.60 1.62 0.93
N VAL A 193 6.36 1.10 0.90
CA VAL A 193 5.83 0.38 -0.27
C VAL A 193 5.78 1.29 -1.50
N LEU A 194 5.30 2.53 -1.34
CA LEU A 194 5.26 3.49 -2.44
C LEU A 194 6.66 3.87 -2.95
N ALA A 195 7.60 4.09 -2.04
CA ALA A 195 8.99 4.38 -2.40
C ALA A 195 9.67 3.19 -3.08
N ALA A 196 9.32 1.96 -2.70
CA ALA A 196 9.87 0.74 -3.30
C ALA A 196 9.41 0.49 -4.74
N GLN A 197 8.37 1.19 -5.24
CA GLN A 197 7.92 1.09 -6.63
C GLN A 197 8.87 1.76 -7.62
N LEU A 198 9.67 2.71 -7.16
CA LEU A 198 10.43 3.64 -7.99
C LEU A 198 11.83 3.17 -8.41
N PRO A 199 12.60 2.39 -7.63
CA PRO A 199 14.01 2.13 -7.92
C PRO A 199 14.23 1.46 -9.27
N LEU A 200 13.50 0.37 -9.57
CA LEU A 200 13.70 -0.39 -10.80
C LEU A 200 13.25 0.39 -12.05
N PRO A 201 12.03 0.98 -12.09
CA PRO A 201 11.62 1.78 -13.25
C PRO A 201 12.51 3.01 -13.48
N LEU A 202 12.93 3.71 -12.42
CA LEU A 202 13.83 4.86 -12.54
C LEU A 202 15.24 4.45 -12.98
N ALA A 203 15.73 3.29 -12.52
CA ALA A 203 17.01 2.75 -12.97
C ALA A 203 16.98 2.40 -14.47
N ALA A 204 15.91 1.75 -14.95
CA ALA A 204 15.73 1.46 -16.38
C ALA A 204 15.60 2.73 -17.24
N LEU A 205 14.93 3.77 -16.73
CA LEU A 205 14.88 5.08 -17.39
C LEU A 205 16.26 5.77 -17.40
N ALA A 206 17.05 5.60 -16.35
CA ALA A 206 18.40 6.15 -16.28
C ALA A 206 19.41 5.44 -17.19
N SER A 207 19.25 4.14 -17.42
CA SER A 207 20.08 3.37 -18.36
C SER A 207 19.70 3.54 -19.83
N ALA A 208 18.60 4.24 -20.12
CA ALA A 208 18.08 4.47 -21.47
C ALA A 208 17.87 3.19 -22.29
N GLU A 209 17.55 2.07 -21.62
CA GLU A 209 17.32 0.75 -22.23
C GLU A 209 16.04 0.68 -23.10
N GLY A 210 15.36 1.81 -23.28
CA GLY A 210 14.13 1.91 -24.06
C GLY A 210 12.93 1.21 -23.41
N PRO A 211 11.84 1.03 -24.17
CA PRO A 211 10.59 0.47 -23.65
C PRO A 211 10.73 -0.94 -23.07
N MET A 212 11.63 -1.76 -23.61
CA MET A 212 11.79 -3.15 -23.18
C MET A 212 12.46 -3.26 -21.80
N GLY A 213 13.54 -2.51 -21.57
CA GLY A 213 14.17 -2.45 -20.24
C GLY A 213 13.21 -1.93 -19.17
N LEU A 214 12.39 -0.92 -19.51
CA LEU A 214 11.31 -0.46 -18.63
C LEU A 214 10.27 -1.56 -18.35
N GLY A 215 9.87 -2.32 -19.38
CA GLY A 215 8.96 -3.45 -19.25
C GLY A 215 9.47 -4.52 -18.27
N TRP A 216 10.74 -4.90 -18.38
CA TRP A 216 11.38 -5.84 -17.46
C TRP A 216 11.46 -5.30 -16.03
N ALA A 217 11.79 -4.01 -15.86
CA ALA A 217 11.79 -3.37 -14.55
C ALA A 217 10.39 -3.34 -13.90
N LEU A 218 9.34 -3.07 -14.68
CA LEU A 218 7.95 -3.10 -14.22
C LEU A 218 7.49 -4.51 -13.87
N LEU A 219 7.87 -5.52 -14.66
CA LEU A 219 7.57 -6.93 -14.34
C LEU A 219 8.27 -7.37 -13.06
N ALA A 220 9.54 -7.02 -12.87
CA ALA A 220 10.27 -7.30 -11.64
C ALA A 220 9.64 -6.61 -10.42
N THR A 221 9.21 -5.36 -10.56
CA THR A 221 8.49 -4.62 -9.51
C THR A 221 7.15 -5.29 -9.17
N ALA A 222 6.36 -5.66 -10.18
CA ALA A 222 5.11 -6.40 -9.98
C ALA A 222 5.33 -7.75 -9.29
N ALA A 223 6.41 -8.46 -9.62
CA ALA A 223 6.75 -9.72 -9.00
C ALA A 223 7.10 -9.57 -7.51
N LEU A 224 7.85 -8.53 -7.16
CA LEU A 224 8.17 -8.19 -5.76
C LEU A 224 6.90 -7.83 -4.98
N ASP A 225 5.99 -7.06 -5.56
CA ASP A 225 4.71 -6.71 -4.93
C ASP A 225 3.83 -7.94 -4.70
N CYS A 226 3.72 -8.82 -5.69
CA CYS A 226 3.01 -10.10 -5.56
C CYS A 226 3.64 -10.96 -4.46
N ALA A 227 4.98 -11.03 -4.38
CA ALA A 227 5.68 -11.76 -3.33
C ALA A 227 5.38 -11.15 -1.94
N LEU A 228 5.43 -9.83 -1.80
CA LEU A 228 5.06 -9.14 -0.56
C LEU A 228 3.61 -9.42 -0.16
N ALA A 229 2.68 -9.39 -1.12
CA ALA A 229 1.26 -9.63 -0.87
C ALA A 229 0.95 -11.09 -0.50
N VAL A 230 1.60 -12.06 -1.14
CA VAL A 230 1.38 -13.50 -0.90
C VAL A 230 2.10 -13.97 0.37
N PHE A 231 3.36 -13.59 0.56
CA PHE A 231 4.18 -14.07 1.67
C PHE A 231 4.06 -13.21 2.94
N GLY A 232 3.73 -11.93 2.82
CA GLY A 232 3.54 -11.00 3.95
C GLY A 232 2.37 -11.37 4.87
N GLY A 233 1.41 -12.17 4.41
CA GLY A 233 0.27 -12.67 5.21
C GLY A 233 0.64 -13.73 6.26
N SER A 234 1.86 -14.26 6.25
CA SER A 234 2.31 -15.34 7.13
C SER A 234 2.65 -14.90 8.57
N ALA A 235 3.01 -13.63 8.79
CA ALA A 235 3.32 -13.09 10.12
C ALA A 235 2.13 -12.35 10.75
N ALA A 236 1.73 -12.73 11.97
CA ALA A 236 0.58 -12.14 12.67
C ALA A 236 0.67 -10.61 12.86
N ALA A 237 1.89 -10.07 13.00
CA ALA A 237 2.15 -8.63 13.07
C ALA A 237 1.97 -7.89 11.74
N LEU A 238 2.13 -8.57 10.60
CA LEU A 238 1.90 -8.03 9.27
C LEU A 238 0.43 -8.11 8.85
N ARG A 239 -0.38 -9.03 9.40
CA ARG A 239 -1.83 -9.10 9.10
C ARG A 239 -2.61 -7.86 9.54
N ALA A 240 -2.26 -7.28 10.69
CA ALA A 240 -2.87 -6.03 11.14
C ALA A 240 -2.45 -4.82 10.26
N ARG A 241 -1.26 -4.90 9.64
CA ARG A 241 -0.75 -3.92 8.66
C ARG A 241 -1.32 -4.10 7.25
N ALA A 242 -1.55 -5.35 6.85
CA ALA A 242 -2.07 -5.74 5.54
C ALA A 242 -3.54 -5.34 5.35
N ALA A 243 -4.29 -5.09 6.42
CA ALA A 243 -5.69 -4.64 6.31
C ALA A 243 -5.83 -3.27 5.60
N TRP A 244 -4.81 -2.42 5.63
CA TRP A 244 -4.82 -1.09 4.97
C TRP A 244 -3.90 -1.03 3.75
N THR A 245 -2.82 -1.82 3.71
CA THR A 245 -1.83 -1.81 2.62
C THR A 245 -2.01 -2.94 1.62
N GLY A 246 -2.68 -4.03 1.99
CA GLY A 246 -2.89 -5.22 1.15
C GLY A 246 -3.56 -4.93 -0.19
N PRO A 247 -4.74 -4.28 -0.25
CA PRO A 247 -5.37 -3.96 -1.53
C PRO A 247 -4.54 -2.98 -2.37
N ALA A 248 -3.83 -2.04 -1.74
CA ALA A 248 -2.96 -1.10 -2.45
C ALA A 248 -1.78 -1.81 -3.14
N VAL A 249 -1.12 -2.76 -2.46
CA VAL A 249 -0.03 -3.56 -3.05
C VAL A 249 -0.51 -4.38 -4.24
N TRP A 250 -1.73 -4.96 -4.17
CA TRP A 250 -2.32 -5.67 -5.32
C TRP A 250 -2.62 -4.75 -6.51
N VAL A 251 -3.11 -3.54 -6.24
CA VAL A 251 -3.34 -2.53 -7.30
C VAL A 251 -2.01 -2.11 -7.94
N LEU A 252 -0.97 -1.86 -7.14
CA LEU A 252 0.36 -1.51 -7.65
C LEU A 252 0.96 -2.65 -8.50
N ALA A 253 0.88 -3.89 -8.01
CA ALA A 253 1.31 -5.06 -8.79
C ALA A 253 0.57 -5.17 -10.12
N ALA A 254 -0.75 -4.94 -10.13
CA ALA A 254 -1.57 -4.98 -11.34
C ALA A 254 -1.20 -3.84 -12.32
N VAL A 255 -0.96 -2.63 -11.82
CA VAL A 255 -0.54 -1.47 -12.64
C VAL A 255 0.83 -1.72 -13.25
N CYS A 256 1.80 -2.19 -12.47
CA CYS A 256 3.14 -2.53 -12.96
C CYS A 256 3.09 -3.68 -13.97
N GLY A 257 2.31 -4.73 -13.71
CA GLY A 257 2.11 -5.84 -14.66
C GLY A 257 1.43 -5.39 -15.96
N ALA A 258 0.43 -4.51 -15.89
CA ALA A 258 -0.19 -3.93 -17.08
C ALA A 258 0.80 -3.05 -17.87
N GLY A 259 1.63 -2.26 -17.19
CA GLY A 259 2.69 -1.47 -17.82
C GLY A 259 3.73 -2.35 -18.52
N ALA A 260 4.14 -3.47 -17.93
CA ALA A 260 5.03 -4.44 -18.56
C ALA A 260 4.41 -5.04 -19.84
N LEU A 261 3.11 -5.40 -19.80
CA LEU A 261 2.38 -5.85 -20.99
C LEU A 261 2.32 -4.78 -22.08
N LEU A 262 2.08 -3.51 -21.73
CA LEU A 262 2.07 -2.40 -22.68
C LEU A 262 3.44 -2.19 -23.35
N CYS A 263 4.53 -2.50 -22.66
CA CYS A 263 5.88 -2.45 -23.23
C CYS A 263 6.17 -3.62 -24.17
N GLY A 264 5.68 -4.83 -23.85
CA GLY A 264 5.97 -6.06 -24.61
C GLY A 264 5.04 -6.32 -25.80
N LEU A 265 3.74 -6.07 -25.65
CA LEU A 265 2.73 -6.42 -26.68
C LEU A 265 3.00 -5.82 -28.07
N PRO A 266 3.44 -4.55 -28.22
CA PRO A 266 3.75 -3.97 -29.53
C PRO A 266 4.89 -4.70 -30.24
N GLY A 267 5.90 -5.19 -29.48
CA GLY A 267 7.05 -5.90 -30.02
C GLY A 267 6.71 -7.28 -30.60
N LEU A 268 5.57 -7.86 -30.23
CA LEU A 268 5.10 -9.13 -30.79
C LEU A 268 4.66 -9.03 -32.26
N ALA A 269 4.43 -7.81 -32.77
CA ALA A 269 4.09 -7.56 -34.17
C ALA A 269 5.34 -7.39 -35.06
N ALA A 270 6.54 -7.63 -34.53
CA ALA A 270 7.77 -7.54 -35.30
C ALA A 270 7.76 -8.51 -36.50
N GLY A 271 8.32 -8.06 -37.63
CA GLY A 271 8.28 -8.81 -38.89
C GLY A 271 9.14 -10.08 -38.95
N THR A 272 9.86 -10.43 -37.87
CA THR A 272 10.67 -11.65 -37.78
C THR A 272 10.53 -12.30 -36.40
N ALA A 273 10.65 -13.62 -36.34
CA ALA A 273 10.57 -14.39 -35.09
C ALA A 273 11.67 -13.98 -34.09
N ALA A 274 12.89 -13.73 -34.59
CA ALA A 274 14.02 -13.32 -33.76
C ALA A 274 13.78 -11.97 -33.06
N ALA A 275 13.18 -11.00 -33.76
CA ALA A 275 12.87 -9.69 -33.18
C ALA A 275 11.69 -9.74 -32.18
N ALA A 276 10.79 -10.72 -32.31
CA ALA A 276 9.67 -10.92 -31.40
C ALA A 276 10.04 -11.73 -30.14
N ALA A 277 11.24 -12.31 -30.07
CA ALA A 277 11.63 -13.23 -29.00
C ALA A 277 11.69 -12.57 -27.61
N ASP A 278 12.37 -11.43 -27.47
CA ASP A 278 12.47 -10.70 -26.20
C ASP A 278 11.11 -10.14 -25.73
N PRO A 279 10.28 -9.50 -26.59
CA PRO A 279 8.89 -9.17 -26.26
C PRO A 279 8.05 -10.37 -25.83
N ALA A 280 8.23 -11.54 -26.47
CA ALA A 280 7.54 -12.77 -26.10
C ALA A 280 7.97 -13.30 -24.73
N LEU A 281 9.26 -13.18 -24.38
CA LEU A 281 9.75 -13.52 -23.05
C LEU A 281 9.15 -12.62 -21.97
N LEU A 282 9.08 -11.32 -22.21
CA LEU A 282 8.47 -10.37 -21.27
C LEU A 282 6.98 -10.67 -21.03
N VAL A 283 6.21 -10.85 -22.11
CA VAL A 283 4.77 -11.17 -22.03
C VAL A 283 4.56 -12.56 -21.42
N GLY A 284 5.41 -13.53 -21.73
CA GLY A 284 5.42 -14.85 -21.10
C GLY A 284 5.71 -14.79 -19.60
N GLY A 285 6.63 -13.91 -19.16
CA GLY A 285 6.88 -13.64 -17.75
C GLY A 285 5.65 -13.10 -17.03
N CYS A 286 4.93 -12.16 -17.65
CA CYS A 286 3.64 -11.66 -17.14
C CYS A 286 2.60 -12.78 -17.01
N ALA A 287 2.56 -13.71 -17.98
CA ALA A 287 1.67 -14.86 -17.97
C ALA A 287 1.94 -15.79 -16.77
N VAL A 288 3.20 -16.17 -16.57
CA VAL A 288 3.63 -17.02 -15.45
C VAL A 288 3.30 -16.35 -14.11
N LEU A 289 3.56 -15.05 -13.97
CA LEU A 289 3.25 -14.30 -12.77
C LEU A 289 1.74 -14.32 -12.44
N GLY A 290 0.90 -14.03 -13.44
CA GLY A 290 -0.56 -13.99 -13.27
C GLY A 290 -1.14 -15.34 -12.84
N VAL A 291 -0.66 -16.44 -13.44
CA VAL A 291 -1.07 -17.80 -13.06
C VAL A 291 -0.56 -18.18 -11.67
N ALA A 292 0.70 -17.85 -11.34
CA ALA A 292 1.28 -18.14 -10.02
C ALA A 292 0.51 -17.42 -8.89
N VAL A 293 0.10 -16.17 -9.13
CA VAL A 293 -0.74 -15.39 -8.21
C VAL A 293 -2.11 -16.05 -8.04
N ALA A 294 -2.79 -16.41 -9.14
CA ALA A 294 -4.09 -17.07 -9.09
C ALA A 294 -4.03 -18.45 -8.41
N TRP A 295 -2.88 -19.11 -8.45
CA TRP A 295 -2.67 -20.38 -7.73
C TRP A 295 -2.65 -20.19 -6.22
N ARG A 296 -2.16 -19.04 -5.74
CA ARG A 296 -1.99 -18.73 -4.31
C ARG A 296 -3.14 -17.94 -3.73
N VAL A 297 -3.88 -17.20 -4.56
CA VAL A 297 -4.92 -16.26 -4.13
C VAL A 297 -6.28 -16.66 -4.70
N PRO A 298 -7.22 -17.15 -3.87
CA PRO A 298 -8.52 -17.66 -4.32
C PRO A 298 -9.41 -16.65 -5.07
N ALA A 299 -9.17 -15.34 -4.88
CA ALA A 299 -9.93 -14.25 -5.49
C ALA A 299 -9.29 -13.68 -6.78
N ALA A 300 -8.11 -14.14 -7.19
CA ALA A 300 -7.35 -13.55 -8.29
C ALA A 300 -7.67 -14.16 -9.67
N SER A 301 -8.95 -14.39 -9.98
CA SER A 301 -9.35 -14.94 -11.28
C SER A 301 -9.02 -14.00 -12.45
N GLY A 302 -9.07 -12.68 -12.25
CA GLY A 302 -8.65 -11.70 -13.26
C GLY A 302 -7.17 -11.81 -13.63
N ALA A 303 -6.30 -12.17 -12.68
CA ALA A 303 -4.88 -12.39 -12.95
C ALA A 303 -4.64 -13.69 -13.76
N ALA A 304 -5.43 -14.73 -13.52
CA ALA A 304 -5.41 -15.95 -14.33
C ALA A 304 -5.89 -15.69 -15.77
N LEU A 305 -6.96 -14.91 -15.95
CA LEU A 305 -7.44 -14.52 -17.29
C LEU A 305 -6.38 -13.72 -18.04
N ALA A 306 -5.87 -12.65 -17.43
CA ALA A 306 -4.81 -11.84 -18.03
C ALA A 306 -3.55 -12.67 -18.34
N GLY A 307 -3.19 -13.59 -17.44
CA GLY A 307 -2.07 -14.50 -17.64
C GLY A 307 -2.29 -15.50 -18.78
N GLY A 308 -3.49 -16.07 -18.90
CA GLY A 308 -3.86 -16.95 -20.02
C GLY A 308 -3.80 -16.24 -21.36
N LEU A 309 -4.34 -15.02 -21.45
CA LEU A 309 -4.26 -14.19 -22.67
C LEU A 309 -2.82 -13.83 -23.02
N ALA A 310 -2.01 -13.47 -22.02
CA ALA A 310 -0.59 -13.19 -22.20
C ALA A 310 0.17 -14.44 -22.68
N ALA A 311 -0.13 -15.64 -22.17
CA ALA A 311 0.48 -16.89 -22.64
C ALA A 311 0.19 -17.15 -24.13
N VAL A 312 -1.07 -16.97 -24.55
CA VAL A 312 -1.45 -17.11 -25.97
C VAL A 312 -0.72 -16.08 -26.83
N ALA A 313 -0.64 -14.82 -26.39
CA ALA A 313 0.06 -13.77 -27.11
C ALA A 313 1.57 -14.03 -27.23
N ALA A 314 2.23 -14.47 -26.15
CA ALA A 314 3.65 -14.78 -26.12
C ALA A 314 4.01 -15.96 -27.05
N LEU A 315 3.17 -17.00 -27.08
CA LEU A 315 3.40 -18.18 -27.92
C LEU A 315 3.05 -17.92 -29.40
N ALA A 316 1.98 -17.16 -29.66
CA ALA A 316 1.57 -16.87 -31.03
C ALA A 316 2.47 -15.82 -31.70
N GLY A 317 2.94 -14.81 -30.97
CA GLY A 317 3.65 -13.65 -31.51
C GLY A 317 4.82 -14.01 -32.43
N PRO A 318 5.84 -14.76 -31.95
CA PRO A 318 7.00 -15.13 -32.76
C PRO A 318 6.68 -15.97 -34.00
N ALA A 319 5.57 -16.73 -33.97
CA ALA A 319 5.16 -17.58 -35.08
C ALA A 319 4.33 -16.84 -36.15
N ARG A 320 3.75 -15.68 -35.83
CA ARG A 320 2.93 -14.89 -36.77
C ARG A 320 3.60 -14.50 -38.10
N PRO A 321 4.86 -14.02 -38.13
CA PRO A 321 5.46 -13.57 -39.39
C PRO A 321 5.74 -14.70 -40.39
N GLU A 322 5.78 -15.95 -39.94
CA GLU A 322 6.04 -17.12 -40.81
C GLU A 322 4.75 -17.76 -41.35
N LEU A 323 3.58 -17.32 -40.86
CA LEU A 323 2.30 -17.91 -41.19
C LEU A 323 1.65 -17.20 -42.39
N ALA A 324 1.04 -17.99 -43.27
CA ALA A 324 0.23 -17.45 -44.36
C ALA A 324 -0.99 -16.66 -43.82
N PRO A 325 -1.49 -15.66 -44.57
CA PRO A 325 -2.66 -14.87 -44.18
C PRO A 325 -3.85 -15.77 -43.80
N GLY A 326 -4.41 -15.59 -42.60
CA GLY A 326 -5.53 -16.37 -42.06
C GLY A 326 -5.16 -17.43 -41.03
N TRP A 327 -3.95 -18.01 -41.11
CA TRP A 327 -3.45 -18.99 -40.13
C TRP A 327 -3.16 -18.44 -38.72
N PRO A 328 -2.81 -17.14 -38.51
CA PRO A 328 -2.59 -16.61 -37.16
C PRO A 328 -3.79 -16.77 -36.22
N VAL A 329 -5.01 -16.66 -36.75
CA VAL A 329 -6.24 -16.83 -35.96
C VAL A 329 -6.38 -18.28 -35.52
N VAL A 330 -6.10 -19.22 -36.43
CA VAL A 330 -6.13 -20.66 -36.15
C VAL A 330 -5.11 -21.03 -35.09
N LEU A 331 -3.87 -20.50 -35.18
CA LEU A 331 -2.85 -20.73 -34.16
C LEU A 331 -3.28 -20.19 -32.79
N CYS A 332 -3.83 -18.98 -32.71
CA CYS A 332 -4.34 -18.43 -31.46
C CYS A 332 -5.45 -19.30 -30.85
N LEU A 333 -6.37 -19.81 -31.66
CA LEU A 333 -7.44 -20.72 -31.21
C LEU A 333 -6.88 -22.04 -30.70
N LEU A 334 -5.92 -22.64 -31.43
CA LEU A 334 -5.25 -23.88 -31.03
C LEU A 334 -4.52 -23.74 -29.69
N LEU A 335 -3.90 -22.58 -29.42
CA LEU A 335 -3.24 -22.28 -28.16
C LEU A 335 -4.22 -21.96 -27.02
N ALA A 336 -5.40 -21.41 -27.32
CA ALA A 336 -6.43 -21.10 -26.33
C ALA A 336 -7.25 -22.34 -25.88
N LEU A 337 -7.48 -23.30 -26.77
CA LEU A 337 -8.20 -24.56 -26.53
C LEU A 337 -7.71 -25.35 -25.29
N PRO A 338 -6.40 -25.62 -25.09
CA PRO A 338 -5.93 -26.33 -23.91
C PRO A 338 -6.12 -25.52 -22.62
N LEU A 339 -6.07 -24.19 -22.67
CA LEU A 339 -6.33 -23.33 -21.51
C LEU A 339 -7.80 -23.40 -21.08
N LEU A 340 -8.72 -23.38 -22.04
CA LEU A 340 -10.16 -23.60 -21.80
C LEU A 340 -10.42 -25.02 -21.26
N GLY A 341 -9.73 -26.03 -21.79
CA GLY A 341 -9.79 -27.41 -21.29
C GLY A 341 -9.29 -27.55 -19.85
N ALA A 342 -8.29 -26.75 -19.45
CA ALA A 342 -7.81 -26.70 -18.08
C ALA A 342 -8.89 -26.24 -17.08
N ALA A 343 -9.87 -25.44 -17.50
CA ALA A 343 -10.99 -25.02 -16.63
C ALA A 343 -11.84 -26.20 -16.10
N GLY A 344 -11.81 -27.34 -16.79
CA GLY A 344 -12.48 -28.59 -16.37
C GLY A 344 -11.68 -29.44 -15.37
N VAL A 345 -10.41 -29.12 -15.12
CA VAL A 345 -9.53 -29.95 -14.29
C VAL A 345 -9.77 -29.67 -12.80
N ALA A 346 -10.34 -30.64 -12.09
CA ALA A 346 -10.67 -30.53 -10.66
C ALA A 346 -9.45 -30.32 -9.74
N ALA A 347 -8.25 -30.70 -10.20
CA ALA A 347 -7.00 -30.51 -9.47
C ALA A 347 -6.51 -29.04 -9.45
N LEU A 348 -7.10 -28.15 -10.27
CA LEU A 348 -6.69 -26.75 -10.33
C LEU A 348 -7.44 -25.88 -9.29
N PRO A 349 -6.75 -24.88 -8.71
CA PRO A 349 -7.38 -23.91 -7.82
C PRO A 349 -8.59 -23.21 -8.47
N GLY A 350 -9.62 -22.93 -7.68
CA GLY A 350 -10.87 -22.34 -8.18
C GLY A 350 -10.71 -20.94 -8.81
N ALA A 351 -9.65 -20.19 -8.50
CA ALA A 351 -9.36 -18.91 -9.15
C ALA A 351 -8.80 -19.11 -10.57
N VAL A 352 -7.91 -20.10 -10.76
CA VAL A 352 -7.34 -20.47 -12.05
C VAL A 352 -8.44 -21.00 -12.97
N ARG A 353 -9.30 -21.91 -12.47
CA ARG A 353 -10.45 -22.42 -13.23
C ARG A 353 -11.40 -21.32 -13.70
N ARG A 354 -11.77 -20.39 -12.81
CA ARG A 354 -12.69 -19.27 -13.14
C ARG A 354 -12.05 -18.22 -14.05
N GLY A 355 -10.73 -18.16 -14.11
CA GLY A 355 -10.02 -17.23 -14.99
C GLY A 355 -9.77 -17.78 -16.39
N LEU A 356 -9.64 -19.11 -16.53
CA LEU A 356 -9.33 -19.78 -17.80
C LEU A 356 -10.55 -20.33 -18.54
N GLY A 357 -11.70 -20.50 -17.88
CA GLY A 357 -12.97 -20.96 -18.46
C GLY A 357 -13.99 -19.86 -18.54
#